data_AF-A0A9P0Q7Y9-F1
#
_entry.id   AF-A0A9P0Q7Y9-F1
#
_cell.length_a   1.000
_cell.length_b   1.000
_cell.length_c   1.000
_cell.angle_alpha   90.00
_cell.angle_beta   90.00
_cell.angle_gamma   90.00
#
_symmetry.space_group_name_H-M   'P 1'
#
loop_
_entity.id
_entity.type
_entity.pdbx_description
1 polymer ?
#
loop_
_entity_poly.entity_id
_entity_poly.type
_entity_poly.pdbx_seq_one_letter_code
_entity_poly.pdbx_strand_id
1 'polypeptide(L)'
;MMSKKQWLLVLCLFVIYLLLGAAIFLTIEMAEEENRNAEDKAQRLRIENLLRLHYEGDTQQVRDIFSNLTDYCGKPINYNMSNTDPPPKWDYYHSLFFVITVVMVI
;
A
#
# COMPACT_ATOMS: atom_id res chain seq x y z
N MET A 1 -2.09 42.72 17.47
CA MET A 1 -1.27 41.61 18.01
C MET A 1 -2.23 40.61 18.62
N MET A 2 -2.30 39.38 18.11
CA MET A 2 -3.24 38.38 18.65
C MET A 2 -2.87 38.06 20.09
N SER A 3 -3.88 37.93 20.97
CA SER A 3 -3.64 37.49 22.33
C SER A 3 -3.04 36.09 22.32
N LYS A 4 -2.11 35.80 23.24
CA LYS A 4 -1.49 34.47 23.39
C LYS A 4 -2.55 33.35 23.48
N LYS A 5 -3.70 33.66 24.10
CA LYS A 5 -4.85 32.74 24.23
C LYS A 5 -5.53 32.47 22.88
N GLN A 6 -5.70 33.51 22.05
CA GLN A 6 -6.33 33.38 20.74
C GLN A 6 -5.43 32.60 19.77
N TRP A 7 -4.13 32.88 19.80
CA TRP A 7 -3.16 32.14 18.99
C TRP A 7 -3.11 30.65 19.35
N LEU A 8 -3.10 30.33 20.65
CA LEU A 8 -3.11 28.94 21.12
C LEU A 8 -4.40 28.22 20.71
N LEU A 9 -5.55 28.89 20.77
CA LEU A 9 -6.83 28.31 20.34
C LEU A 9 -6.83 27.98 18.85
N VAL A 10 -6.31 28.89 18.01
CA VAL A 10 -6.18 28.65 16.57
C VAL A 10 -5.22 27.48 16.29
N LEU A 11 -4.11 27.39 17.02
CA LEU A 11 -3.19 26.26 16.90
C LEU A 11 -3.86 24.93 17.27
N CYS A 12 -4.63 24.88 18.36
CA CYS A 12 -5.37 23.68 18.75
C CYS A 12 -6.41 23.27 17.68
N LEU A 13 -7.17 24.24 17.15
CA LEU A 13 -8.12 23.97 16.07
C LEU A 13 -7.42 23.42 14.81
N PHE A 14 -6.26 23.98 14.47
CA PHE A 14 -5.47 23.52 13.34
C PHE A 14 -4.97 22.07 13.55
N VAL A 15 -4.47 21.73 14.74
CA VAL A 15 -4.08 20.35 15.06
C VAL A 15 -5.28 19.40 14.97
N ILE A 16 -6.43 19.76 15.52
CA ILE A 16 -7.66 18.93 15.42
C ILE A 16 -8.05 18.72 13.96
N TYR A 17 -7.96 19.76 13.13
CA TYR A 17 -8.25 19.67 11.69
C TYR A 17 -7.30 18.69 10.99
N LEU A 18 -6.00 18.72 11.28
CA LEU A 18 -5.03 17.78 10.72
C LEU A 18 -5.31 16.34 11.16
N LEU A 19 -5.62 16.13 12.44
CA LEU A 19 -5.95 14.80 12.98
C LEU A 19 -7.24 14.24 12.35
N LEU A 20 -8.25 15.09 12.14
CA LEU A 20 -9.48 14.71 11.45
C LEU A 20 -9.19 14.32 10.00
N GLY A 21 -8.37 15.10 9.29
CA GLY A 21 -7.94 14.77 7.93
C GLY A 21 -7.21 13.44 7.87
N ALA A 22 -6.27 13.20 8.78
CA ALA A 22 -5.51 11.95 8.86
C ALA A 22 -6.43 10.74 9.12
N ALA A 23 -7.43 10.89 9.99
CA ALA A 23 -8.41 9.85 10.25
C ALA A 23 -9.28 9.53 9.02
N ILE A 24 -9.69 10.55 8.24
CA ILE A 24 -10.48 10.37 7.02
C ILE A 24 -9.65 9.64 5.94
N PHE A 25 -8.42 10.09 5.70
CA PHE A 25 -7.55 9.43 4.71
C PHE A 25 -7.21 8.00 5.14
N LEU A 26 -6.93 7.77 6.42
CA LEU A 26 -6.66 6.44 6.93
C LEU A 26 -7.82 5.47 6.63
N THR A 27 -9.07 5.87 6.86
CA THR A 27 -10.20 4.94 6.65
C THR A 27 -10.47 4.66 5.18
N ILE A 28 -10.34 5.67 4.31
CA ILE A 28 -10.60 5.53 2.88
C ILE A 28 -9.49 4.73 2.21
N GLU A 29 -8.24 5.15 2.42
CA GLU A 29 -7.09 4.58 1.72
C GLU A 29 -6.71 3.18 2.22
N MET A 30 -6.92 2.89 3.51
CA MET A 30 -6.69 1.54 4.03
C MET A 30 -7.66 0.53 3.42
N ALA A 31 -8.95 0.88 3.27
CA ALA A 31 -9.94 0.01 2.65
C ALA A 31 -9.64 -0.23 1.16
N GLU A 32 -9.23 0.82 0.45
CA GLU A 32 -8.84 0.71 -0.96
C GLU A 32 -7.53 -0.08 -1.14
N GLU A 33 -6.55 0.11 -0.25
CA GLU A 33 -5.31 -0.67 -0.24
C GLU A 33 -5.59 -2.17 -0.01
N GLU A 34 -6.47 -2.51 0.93
CA GLU A 34 -6.88 -3.90 1.17
C GLU A 34 -7.52 -4.52 -0.08
N ASN A 35 -8.44 -3.80 -0.73
CA ASN A 35 -9.11 -4.29 -1.93
C ASN A 35 -8.11 -4.51 -3.09
N ARG A 36 -7.22 -3.53 -3.34
CA ARG A 36 -6.18 -3.65 -4.36
C ARG A 36 -5.19 -4.79 -4.07
N ASN A 37 -4.81 -4.98 -2.81
CA ASN A 37 -3.95 -6.08 -2.41
C ASN A 37 -4.64 -7.44 -2.61
N ALA A 38 -5.95 -7.53 -2.33
CA ALA A 38 -6.73 -8.73 -2.57
C ALA A 38 -6.81 -9.07 -4.06
N GLU A 39 -7.05 -8.08 -4.93
CA GLU A 39 -7.05 -8.25 -6.38
C GLU A 39 -5.68 -8.70 -6.91
N ASP A 40 -4.61 -8.03 -6.50
CA ASP A 40 -3.24 -8.40 -6.87
C ASP A 40 -2.89 -9.84 -6.41
N LYS A 41 -3.31 -10.23 -5.20
CA LYS A 41 -3.13 -11.59 -4.68
C LYS A 41 -3.92 -12.62 -5.49
N ALA A 42 -5.16 -12.30 -5.86
CA ALA A 42 -5.99 -13.18 -6.70
C ALA A 42 -5.38 -13.36 -8.10
N GLN A 43 -4.85 -12.30 -8.71
CA GLN A 43 -4.15 -12.37 -9.99
C GLN A 43 -2.89 -13.25 -9.91
N ARG A 44 -2.07 -13.07 -8.87
CA ARG A 44 -0.87 -13.89 -8.64
C ARG A 44 -1.22 -15.37 -8.49
N LEU A 45 -2.23 -15.69 -7.67
CA LEU A 45 -2.72 -17.07 -7.50
C LEU A 45 -3.25 -17.66 -8.81
N ARG A 46 -3.91 -16.86 -9.65
CA ARG A 46 -4.40 -17.32 -10.95
C ARG A 46 -3.25 -17.67 -11.89
N ILE A 47 -2.22 -16.83 -11.96
CA ILE A 47 -1.03 -17.05 -12.79
C ILE A 47 -0.28 -18.30 -12.29
N GLU A 48 -0.07 -18.42 -10.98
CA GLU A 48 0.58 -19.57 -10.34
C GLU A 48 -0.15 -20.88 -10.68
N ASN A 49 -1.48 -20.90 -10.54
CA ASN A 49 -2.30 -22.08 -10.88
C ASN A 49 -2.25 -22.42 -12.37
N LEU A 50 -2.32 -21.42 -13.26
CA LEU A 50 -2.25 -21.65 -14.71
C LEU A 50 -0.92 -22.28 -15.11
N LEU A 51 0.19 -21.77 -14.57
CA LEU A 51 1.53 -22.31 -14.78
C LEU A 51 1.63 -23.74 -14.23
N ARG A 52 1.14 -24.00 -13.02
CA ARG A 52 1.18 -25.35 -12.43
C ARG A 52 0.34 -26.38 -13.18
N LEU A 53 -0.79 -25.96 -13.75
CA LEU A 53 -1.69 -26.83 -14.51
C LEU A 53 -1.16 -27.21 -15.90
N HIS A 54 -0.46 -26.29 -16.57
CA HIS A 54 -0.10 -26.46 -17.98
C HIS A 54 1.40 -26.70 -18.21
N TYR A 55 2.22 -26.56 -17.16
CA TYR A 55 3.67 -26.74 -17.26
C TYR A 55 4.11 -28.02 -16.55
N GLU A 56 4.42 -29.05 -17.33
CA GLU A 56 4.97 -30.34 -16.86
C GLU A 56 6.51 -30.39 -16.89
N GLY A 57 7.20 -29.23 -16.97
CA GLY A 57 8.66 -29.15 -17.02
C GLY A 57 9.34 -29.24 -15.65
N ASP A 58 10.68 -29.35 -15.66
CA ASP A 58 11.47 -29.40 -14.44
C ASP A 58 11.32 -28.13 -13.57
N THR A 59 11.41 -28.28 -12.26
CA THR A 59 11.29 -27.18 -11.28
C THR A 59 12.28 -26.04 -11.51
N GLN A 60 13.42 -26.27 -12.17
CA GLN A 60 14.32 -25.19 -12.59
C GLN A 60 13.74 -24.31 -13.69
N GLN A 61 13.16 -24.92 -14.73
CA GLN A 61 12.63 -24.16 -15.87
C GLN A 61 11.41 -23.32 -15.46
N VAL A 62 10.60 -23.81 -14.52
CA VAL A 62 9.51 -23.04 -13.89
C VAL A 62 10.06 -21.79 -13.19
N ARG A 63 11.14 -21.94 -12.42
CA ARG A 63 11.78 -20.80 -11.73
C ARG A 63 12.35 -19.78 -12.71
N ASP A 64 12.95 -20.24 -13.80
CA ASP A 64 13.48 -19.34 -14.84
C ASP A 64 12.37 -18.56 -15.54
N ILE A 65 11.22 -19.20 -15.81
CA ILE A 65 10.03 -18.52 -16.35
C ILE A 65 9.53 -17.45 -15.38
N PHE A 66 9.43 -17.76 -14.09
CA PHE A 66 9.02 -16.80 -13.06
C PHE A 66 10.00 -15.63 -12.94
N SER A 67 11.31 -15.88 -13.03
CA SER A 67 12.35 -14.84 -13.03
C SER A 67 12.22 -13.92 -14.24
N ASN A 68 12.06 -14.48 -15.44
CA ASN A 68 11.89 -13.68 -16.66
C ASN A 68 10.58 -12.87 -16.63
N LEU A 69 9.51 -13.43 -16.08
CA LEU A 69 8.24 -12.71 -15.91
C LEU A 69 8.40 -11.56 -14.89
N THR A 70 9.15 -11.80 -13.82
CA THR A 70 9.45 -10.79 -12.81
C THR A 70 10.20 -9.61 -13.41
N ASP A 71 11.26 -9.89 -14.18
CA ASP A 71 12.08 -8.87 -14.83
C ASP A 71 11.29 -8.09 -15.89
N TYR A 72 10.43 -8.77 -16.65
CA TYR A 72 9.60 -8.11 -17.67
C TYR A 72 8.49 -7.25 -17.07
N CYS A 73 7.79 -7.75 -16.05
CA CYS A 73 6.65 -7.06 -15.43
C CYS A 73 7.06 -6.02 -14.38
N GLY A 74 8.31 -6.03 -13.92
CA GLY A 74 8.80 -5.16 -12.84
C GLY A 74 8.13 -5.40 -11.49
N LYS A 75 7.39 -6.51 -11.35
CA LYS A 75 6.76 -6.95 -10.11
C LYS A 75 7.40 -8.29 -9.75
N PRO A 76 7.79 -8.53 -8.48
CA PRO A 76 8.23 -9.86 -8.09
C PRO A 76 7.11 -10.85 -8.40
N ILE A 77 7.43 -11.99 -9.02
CA ILE A 77 6.52 -13.11 -9.25
C ILE A 77 7.33 -14.36 -8.89
N ASN A 78 7.09 -14.90 -7.69
CA ASN A 78 7.82 -16.06 -7.18
C ASN A 78 6.91 -17.28 -7.08
N TYR A 79 7.52 -18.47 -7.07
CA TYR A 79 6.83 -19.76 -6.94
C TYR A 79 5.97 -19.88 -5.67
N ASN A 80 6.25 -19.12 -4.60
CA ASN A 80 5.51 -19.11 -3.33
C ASN A 80 4.97 -17.72 -2.96
N MET A 81 4.68 -16.88 -3.96
CA MET A 81 4.39 -15.47 -3.72
C MET A 81 3.03 -15.20 -3.07
N SER A 82 2.12 -16.18 -3.08
CA SER A 82 0.81 -16.04 -2.43
C SER A 82 0.87 -15.93 -0.90
N ASN A 83 2.02 -16.25 -0.29
CA ASN A 83 2.21 -16.28 1.17
C ASN A 83 2.76 -14.98 1.78
N THR A 84 3.17 -14.02 0.96
CA THR A 84 3.73 -12.75 1.44
C THR A 84 2.84 -11.58 1.04
N ASP A 85 2.02 -11.15 1.99
CA ASP A 85 1.28 -9.91 1.86
C ASP A 85 2.24 -8.72 2.05
N PRO A 86 2.13 -7.67 1.22
CA PRO A 86 2.96 -6.47 1.39
C PRO A 86 2.66 -5.81 2.74
N PRO A 87 3.65 -5.15 3.37
CA PRO A 87 3.38 -4.36 4.56
C PRO A 87 2.37 -3.25 4.23
N PRO A 88 1.42 -2.95 5.13
CA PRO A 88 0.43 -1.89 4.92
C PRO A 88 1.15 -0.56 4.78
N LYS A 89 0.79 0.21 3.75
CA LYS A 89 1.36 1.55 3.52
C LYS A 89 0.57 2.62 4.25
N TRP A 90 -0.75 2.42 4.36
CA TRP A 90 -1.63 3.34 5.04
C TRP A 90 -1.82 2.95 6.50
N ASP A 91 -0.88 3.38 7.33
CA ASP A 91 -1.06 3.43 8.78
C ASP A 91 -1.35 4.86 9.25
N TYR A 92 -1.65 5.02 10.54
CA TYR A 92 -1.93 6.33 11.12
C TYR A 92 -0.76 7.32 10.98
N TYR A 93 0.48 6.83 11.05
CA TYR A 93 1.68 7.67 10.94
C TYR A 93 1.86 8.22 9.52
N HIS A 94 1.74 7.35 8.51
CA HIS A 94 1.81 7.71 7.10
C HIS A 94 0.65 8.62 6.70
N SER A 95 -0.56 8.37 7.23
CA SER A 95 -1.72 9.24 7.02
C SER A 95 -1.51 10.64 7.61
N LEU A 96 -0.95 10.72 8.82
CA LEU A 96 -0.63 12.00 9.45
C LEU A 96 0.48 12.75 8.69
N PHE A 97 1.54 12.02 8.31
CA PHE A 97 2.63 12.57 7.51
C PHE A 97 2.12 13.13 6.18
N PHE A 98 1.28 12.38 5.47
CA PHE A 98 0.66 12.81 4.22
C PHE A 98 -0.13 14.12 4.36
N VAL A 99 -0.99 14.22 5.39
CA VAL A 99 -1.77 15.44 5.61
C VAL A 99 -0.87 16.63 5.95
N ILE A 100 0.22 16.41 6.70
CA ILE A 100 1.20 17.45 6.98
C ILE A 100 1.92 17.90 5.70
N THR A 101 2.40 16.98 4.85
CA THR A 101 3.11 17.35 3.61
C THR A 101 2.20 18.10 2.65
N VAL A 102 0.94 17.67 2.50
CA VAL A 102 -0.07 18.36 1.67
C VAL A 102 -0.28 19.80 2.14
N VAL A 103 -0.40 20.02 3.46
CA VAL A 103 -0.62 21.36 4.01
C VAL A 103 0.64 22.22 3.96
N MET A 104 1.81 21.61 4.10
CA MET A 104 3.11 22.31 4.04
C MET A 104 3.59 22.54 2.60
N VAL A 105 2.89 22.01 1.59
CA VAL A 105 3.23 22.09 0.15
C VAL A 105 4.66 21.58 -0.12
N ILE A 106 5.02 20.48 0.56
CA ILE A 106 6.26 19.71 0.34
C ILE A 106 5.90 18.57 -0.62
#